data_AF-A0A923JDR3-F1
#
_entry.id   AF-A0A923JDR3-F1
#
_cell.length_a   1.000
_cell.length_b   1.000
_cell.length_c   1.000
_cell.angle_alpha   90.00
_cell.angle_beta   90.00
_cell.angle_gamma   90.00
#
_symmetry.space_group_name_H-M   'P 1'
#
loop_
_entity.id
_entity.type
_entity.pdbx_description
1 polymer ?
#
loop_
_entity_poly.entity_id
_entity_poly.type
_entity_poly.pdbx_seq_one_letter_code
_entity_poly.pdbx_strand_id
1 'polypeptide(L)' 'MTAEVAGRPDDALAEPVPCVRCANGVLLTIVGRCADCISDLGRNHPDEHAAWRQELTEAIESRPQ' A
#
# COMPACT_ATOMS: atom_id res chain seq x y z
N MET A 1 -40.54 -1.12 4.00
CA MET A 1 -39.78 -2.05 3.16
C MET A 1 -38.36 -1.54 3.08
N THR A 2 -37.48 -2.04 3.94
CA THR A 2 -36.03 -1.81 3.80
C THR A 2 -35.52 -2.94 2.93
N ALA A 3 -35.07 -2.63 1.72
CA ALA A 3 -34.40 -3.61 0.88
C ALA A 3 -33.05 -3.93 1.54
N GLU A 4 -32.92 -5.15 2.03
CA GLU A 4 -31.64 -5.70 2.47
C GLU A 4 -30.78 -5.88 1.20
N VAL A 5 -29.87 -4.95 0.97
CA VAL A 5 -28.80 -5.14 -0.03
C VAL A 5 -27.93 -6.27 0.52
N ALA A 6 -28.19 -7.49 0.03
CA ALA A 6 -27.28 -8.61 0.21
C ALA A 6 -26.00 -8.26 -0.59
N GLY A 7 -25.03 -7.65 0.10
CA GLY A 7 -23.75 -7.28 -0.49
C GLY A 7 -23.08 -8.50 -1.12
N ARG A 8 -22.58 -8.34 -2.34
CA ARG A 8 -21.76 -9.36 -3.00
C ARG A 8 -20.53 -9.61 -2.10
N PRO A 9 -19.92 -10.80 -2.05
CA PRO A 9 -18.65 -10.99 -1.34
C PRO A 9 -17.51 -10.05 -1.83
N ASP A 10 -17.67 -9.42 -2.99
CA ASP A 10 -16.84 -8.34 -3.53
C ASP A 10 -17.19 -6.92 -3.01
N ASP A 11 -18.24 -6.75 -2.22
CA ASP A 11 -18.54 -5.49 -1.50
C ASP A 11 -17.68 -5.36 -0.23
N ALA A 12 -16.46 -5.90 -0.25
CA ALA A 12 -15.46 -5.59 0.75
C ALA A 12 -15.10 -4.11 0.57
N LEU A 13 -15.59 -3.27 1.49
CA LEU A 13 -15.08 -1.91 1.62
C LEU A 13 -13.56 -1.98 1.75
N ALA A 14 -12.84 -1.07 1.08
CA ALA A 14 -11.40 -1.01 1.20
C ALA A 14 -11.03 -0.79 2.67
N GLU A 15 -10.47 -1.80 3.32
CA GLU A 15 -10.04 -1.73 4.70
C GLU A 15 -8.65 -1.07 4.80
N PRO A 16 -8.42 -0.18 5.78
CA PRO A 16 -7.10 0.40 5.99
C PRO A 16 -6.06 -0.67 6.32
N VAL A 17 -4.93 -0.64 5.61
CA VAL A 17 -3.74 -1.44 5.92
C VAL A 17 -2.66 -0.56 6.55
N PRO A 18 -1.91 -1.05 7.55
CA PRO A 18 -0.90 -0.24 8.22
C PRO A 18 0.34 -0.06 7.34
N CYS A 19 0.82 1.18 7.23
CA CYS A 19 2.12 1.47 6.60
C CYS A 19 3.27 0.92 7.46
N VAL A 20 4.21 0.19 6.85
CA VAL A 20 5.35 -0.41 7.58
C VAL A 20 6.32 0.62 8.19
N ARG A 21 6.32 1.87 7.72
CA ARG A 21 7.20 2.94 8.22
C ARG A 21 6.56 3.75 9.34
N CYS A 22 5.31 4.19 9.16
CA CYS A 22 4.65 5.12 10.09
C CYS A 22 3.48 4.51 10.87
N ALA A 23 3.13 3.25 10.62
CA ALA A 23 1.98 2.54 11.20
C ALA A 23 0.60 3.16 10.94
N ASN A 24 0.51 4.28 10.22
CA ASN A 24 -0.77 4.88 9.84
C ASN A 24 -1.58 3.93 8.94
N GLY A 25 -2.87 3.80 9.23
CA GLY A 25 -3.80 3.08 8.38
C GLY A 25 -4.03 3.84 7.07
N VAL A 26 -3.77 3.18 5.94
CA VAL A 26 -3.96 3.74 4.60
C VAL A 26 -4.69 2.73 3.72
N LEU A 27 -5.50 3.22 2.78
CA LEU A 27 -6.26 2.35 1.89
C LEU A 27 -5.39 1.68 0.82
N LEU A 28 -4.23 2.27 0.53
CA LEU A 28 -3.31 1.80 -0.50
C LEU A 28 -1.87 1.87 0.01
N THR A 29 -1.10 0.85 -0.31
CA THR A 29 0.36 0.81 -0.06
C THR A 29 1.10 0.38 -1.32
N ILE A 30 2.35 0.81 -1.44
CA ILE A 30 3.30 0.34 -2.44
C ILE A 30 4.42 -0.35 -1.68
N VAL A 31 4.48 -1.68 -1.79
CA VAL A 31 5.41 -2.53 -1.01
C VAL A 31 5.35 -2.17 0.48
N GLY A 32 4.13 -2.16 1.02
CA GLY A 32 3.88 -1.88 2.44
C GLY A 32 4.03 -0.43 2.89
N ARG A 33 4.45 0.51 2.02
CA ARG A 33 4.63 1.93 2.39
C ARG A 33 3.52 2.81 1.83
N CYS A 34 3.11 3.82 2.59
CA CYS A 34 2.18 4.85 2.13
C CYS A 34 2.89 5.93 1.28
N ALA A 35 2.10 6.68 0.51
CA ALA A 35 2.60 7.74 -0.38
C ALA A 35 3.38 8.83 0.37
N ASP A 36 2.95 9.20 1.58
CA ASP A 36 3.64 10.22 2.39
C ASP A 36 5.05 9.76 2.79
N CYS A 37 5.18 8.51 3.23
CA CYS A 37 6.47 7.92 3.59
C CYS A 37 7.39 7.73 2.38
N ILE A 38 6.84 7.42 1.20
CA ILE A 38 7.63 7.35 -0.03
C ILE A 38 8.11 8.74 -0.45
N SER A 39 7.26 9.76 -0.30
CA SER A 39 7.62 11.15 -0.60
C SER A 39 8.69 11.67 0.37
N ASP A 40 8.58 11.35 1.66
CA ASP A 40 9.59 11.65 2.68
C ASP A 40 10.92 10.95 2.38
N LEU A 41 10.87 9.64 2.05
CA LEU A 41 12.04 8.88 1.62
C LEU A 41 12.77 9.57 0.46
N GLY A 42 12.05 9.91 -0.61
CA GLY A 42 12.64 10.56 -1.77
C GLY A 42 13.24 11.95 -1.48
N ARG A 43 12.73 12.66 -0.47
CA ARG A 43 13.17 14.01 -0.11
C ARG A 43 14.31 14.03 0.90
N ASN A 44 14.22 13.20 1.94
CA ASN A 44 15.03 13.29 3.14
C ASN A 44 15.95 12.08 3.34
N HIS A 45 15.67 10.95 2.68
CA HIS A 45 16.38 9.67 2.87
C HIS A 45 16.69 8.98 1.51
N PRO A 46 17.50 9.61 0.63
CA PRO A 46 17.68 9.14 -0.75
C PRO A 46 18.28 7.73 -0.86
N ASP A 47 19.14 7.32 0.08
CA ASP A 47 19.72 5.99 0.11
C ASP A 47 18.68 4.92 0.46
N GLU A 48 17.85 5.17 1.47
CA GLU A 48 16.72 4.30 1.83
C GLU A 48 15.69 4.24 0.69
N HIS A 49 15.47 5.35 -0.01
CA HIS A 49 14.61 5.38 -1.19
C HIS A 49 15.18 4.53 -2.34
N ALA A 50 16.50 4.53 -2.54
CA ALA A 50 17.14 3.68 -3.54
C ALA A 50 16.99 2.18 -3.20
N ALA A 51 17.19 1.80 -1.94
CA ALA A 51 17.00 0.43 -1.48
C ALA A 51 15.53 -0.02 -1.67
N TRP A 52 14.56 0.80 -1.24
CA TRP A 52 13.15 0.51 -1.43
C TRP A 52 12.76 0.35 -2.91
N ARG A 53 13.36 1.12 -3.83
CA ARG A 53 13.11 0.94 -5.27
C ARG A 53 13.62 -0.41 -5.80
N GLN A 54 14.69 -0.94 -5.24
CA GLN A 54 15.17 -2.28 -5.60
C GLN A 54 14.16 -3.34 -5.12
N GLU A 55 13.69 -3.24 -3.87
CA GLU A 55 12.63 -4.10 -3.33
C GLU A 55 11.36 -4.06 -4.20
N LEU A 56 10.98 -2.87 -4.68
CA LEU A 56 9.83 -2.70 -5.57
C LEU A 56 10.01 -3.40 -6.92
N THR A 57 11.18 -3.29 -7.53
CA THR A 57 11.47 -3.96 -8.80
C THR A 57 11.37 -5.48 -8.63
N GLU A 58 12.00 -6.04 -7.58
CA GLU A 58 11.92 -7.47 -7.28
C GLU A 58 10.48 -7.94 -7.01
N ALA A 59 9.68 -7.13 -6.30
CA ALA A 59 8.28 -7.43 -6.03
C ALA A 59 7.40 -7.42 -7.29
N ILE A 60 7.73 -6.59 -8.28
CA ILE A 60 7.04 -6.54 -9.57
C ILE A 60 7.43 -7.74 -10.43
N GLU A 61 8.72 -8.05 -10.52
CA GLU A 61 9.24 -9.16 -11.35
C GLU A 61 8.85 -10.54 -10.82
N SER A 62 8.67 -10.68 -9.50
CA SER A 62 8.27 -11.93 -8.86
C SER A 62 6.77 -12.23 -8.90
N ARG A 63 5.93 -11.30 -9.36
CA ARG A 63 4.48 -11.53 -9.46
C ARG A 63 4.15 -12.38 -10.69
N PRO A 64 3.48 -13.55 -10.53
CA PRO A 64 2.93 -14.26 -11.67
C PRO A 64 1.86 -13.39 -12.35
N GLN A 65 1.92 -13.34 -13.68
CA GLN A 65 1.00 -12.57 -14.54
C GLN A 65 -0.42 -13.12 -14.47
#